data_AF-A0A8T5EAG9-F1
#
_entry.id   AF-A0A8T5EAG9-F1
#
_cell.length_a   1.000
_cell.length_b   1.000
_cell.length_c   1.000
_cell.angle_alpha   90.00
_cell.angle_beta   90.00
_cell.angle_gamma   90.00
#
_symmetry.space_group_name_H-M   'P 1'
#
loop_
_entity.id
_entity.type
_entity.pdbx_description
1 polymer ?
#
loop_
_entity_poly.entity_id
_entity_poly.type
_entity_poly.pdbx_seq_one_letter_code
_entity_poly.pdbx_strand_id
1 'polypeptide(L)'
;MFKEIIKWDIYEIRTESTPINGVMLRGRIRKFCLTNNRNVLAENTEDIEKSVRFAVPSGEDASKIIEFLNSLLPDATIELVRENVPNPVLSKLKVNIEDRYTI
;
A
#
# COMPACT_ATOMS: atom_id res chain seq x y z
N MET A 1 22.78 -6.13 17.62
CA MET A 1 22.94 -6.19 16.14
C MET A 1 21.63 -5.73 15.53
N PHE A 2 21.63 -4.70 14.69
CA PHE A 2 20.43 -4.27 14.00
C PHE A 2 20.13 -5.25 12.86
N LYS A 3 18.84 -5.50 12.59
CA LYS A 3 18.41 -6.27 11.42
C LYS A 3 18.55 -5.41 10.17
N GLU A 4 18.72 -6.06 9.01
CA GLU A 4 18.66 -5.37 7.72
C GLU A 4 17.31 -4.67 7.53
N ILE A 5 17.34 -3.51 6.86
CA ILE A 5 16.14 -2.72 6.58
C ILE A 5 15.31 -3.43 5.52
N ILE A 6 14.05 -3.70 5.85
CA ILE A 6 13.07 -4.22 4.88
C ILE A 6 12.70 -3.08 3.94
N LYS A 7 12.81 -3.36 2.64
CA LYS A 7 12.33 -2.49 1.57
C LYS A 7 10.93 -2.89 1.15
N TRP A 8 10.18 -1.95 0.60
CA TRP A 8 8.76 -2.12 0.31
C TRP A 8 8.41 -1.60 -1.08
N ASP A 9 7.53 -2.34 -1.75
CA ASP A 9 6.92 -1.93 -3.01
C ASP A 9 5.51 -1.41 -2.71
N ILE A 10 5.24 -0.17 -3.12
CA ILE A 10 4.04 0.59 -2.76
C ILE A 10 3.09 0.60 -3.94
N TYR A 11 1.86 0.19 -3.68
CA TYR A 11 0.75 0.18 -4.62
C TYR A 11 -0.31 1.19 -4.21
N GLU A 12 -0.87 1.88 -5.19
CA GLU A 12 -1.98 2.82 -5.01
C GLU A 12 -3.26 2.26 -5.59
N ILE A 13 -4.31 2.27 -4.76
CA ILE A 13 -5.66 1.87 -5.13
C ILE A 13 -6.45 3.13 -5.40
N ARG A 14 -7.05 3.21 -6.58
CA ARG A 14 -8.03 4.21 -6.98
C ARG A 14 -9.27 3.51 -7.48
N THR A 15 -10.42 4.15 -7.34
CA THR A 15 -11.70 3.67 -7.87
C THR A 15 -12.34 4.78 -8.69
N GLU A 16 -13.13 4.41 -9.69
CA GLU A 16 -13.86 5.40 -10.49
C GLU A 16 -14.99 6.03 -9.68
N SER A 17 -15.73 5.22 -8.92
CA SER A 17 -16.94 5.66 -8.23
C SER A 17 -17.09 5.09 -6.82
N THR A 18 -16.60 3.88 -6.57
CA THR A 18 -16.75 3.21 -5.27
C THR A 18 -16.00 3.97 -4.17
N PRO A 19 -16.66 4.38 -3.07
CA PRO A 19 -15.95 4.98 -1.94
C PRO A 19 -15.03 3.97 -1.26
N ILE A 20 -13.72 4.24 -1.22
CA ILE A 20 -12.73 3.36 -0.57
C ILE A 20 -12.18 3.88 0.76
N ASN A 21 -12.44 5.15 1.09
CA ASN A 21 -12.15 5.74 2.39
C ASN A 21 -13.35 5.56 3.33
N GLY A 22 -13.09 5.24 4.60
CA GLY A 22 -14.15 5.04 5.61
C GLY A 22 -14.86 3.67 5.54
N VAL A 23 -14.55 2.81 4.57
CA VAL A 23 -15.20 1.50 4.37
C VAL A 23 -14.38 0.29 4.89
N MET A 24 -13.44 0.54 5.80
CA MET A 24 -12.55 -0.47 6.39
C MET A 24 -11.64 -1.21 5.39
N LEU A 25 -11.38 -0.68 4.19
CA LEU A 25 -10.56 -1.34 3.17
C LEU A 25 -9.17 -1.75 3.69
N ARG A 26 -8.48 -0.85 4.39
CA ARG A 26 -7.18 -1.14 5.06
C ARG A 26 -7.26 -2.33 6.01
N GLY A 27 -8.34 -2.42 6.78
CA GLY A 27 -8.59 -3.54 7.69
C GLY A 27 -8.80 -4.86 6.96
N ARG A 28 -9.50 -4.84 5.81
CA ARG A 28 -9.70 -6.02 4.95
C ARG A 28 -8.38 -6.50 4.33
N ILE A 29 -7.55 -5.59 3.81
CA ILE A 29 -6.21 -5.89 3.28
C ILE A 29 -5.35 -6.54 4.37
N ARG A 30 -5.30 -5.91 5.56
CA ARG A 30 -4.54 -6.44 6.71
C ARG A 30 -5.03 -7.83 7.11
N LYS A 31 -6.34 -8.04 7.21
CA LYS A 31 -6.92 -9.34 7.56
C LYS A 31 -6.55 -10.41 6.53
N PHE A 32 -6.67 -10.10 5.24
CA PHE A 32 -6.30 -11.02 4.16
C PHE A 32 -4.82 -11.43 4.22
N CYS A 33 -3.90 -10.48 4.45
CA CYS A 33 -2.48 -10.80 4.52
C CYS A 33 -2.14 -11.61 5.77
N LEU A 34 -2.73 -11.27 6.92
CA LEU A 34 -2.58 -12.06 8.16
C LEU A 34 -3.03 -13.51 7.98
N THR A 35 -4.17 -13.76 7.32
CA THR A 35 -4.66 -15.13 7.08
C THR A 35 -3.78 -15.92 6.10
N ASN A 36 -2.96 -15.23 5.30
CA ASN A 36 -2.03 -15.85 4.36
C ASN A 36 -0.57 -15.85 4.86
N ASN A 37 -0.33 -15.49 6.13
CA ASN A 37 1.01 -15.36 6.71
C ASN A 37 1.94 -14.42 5.91
N ARG A 38 1.42 -13.26 5.51
CA ARG A 38 2.12 -12.25 4.71
C ARG A 38 2.19 -10.91 5.40
N ASN A 39 3.30 -10.20 5.22
CA ASN A 39 3.45 -8.83 5.70
C ASN A 39 2.75 -7.85 4.74
N VAL A 40 2.16 -6.80 5.30
CA VAL A 40 1.56 -5.72 4.52
C VAL A 40 1.53 -4.45 5.35
N LEU A 41 1.69 -3.31 4.68
CA LEU A 41 1.35 -1.99 5.19
C LEU A 41 0.12 -1.49 4.43
N ALA A 42 -0.79 -0.76 5.09
CA ALA A 42 -1.97 -0.21 4.42
C ALA A 42 -2.42 1.10 5.09
N GLU A 43 -2.45 2.19 4.33
CA GLU A 43 -2.80 3.53 4.83
C GLU A 43 -3.74 4.26 3.87
N ASN A 44 -4.52 5.19 4.41
CA ASN A 44 -5.29 6.11 3.59
C ASN A 44 -4.31 7.17 3.09
N THR A 45 -4.49 7.64 1.88
CA THR A 45 -3.74 8.80 1.40
C THR A 45 -4.21 10.06 2.11
N GLU A 46 -3.27 10.95 2.40
CA GLU A 46 -3.49 12.32 2.85
C GLU A 46 -3.15 13.33 1.74
N ASP A 47 -2.35 12.91 0.75
CA ASP A 47 -1.89 13.74 -0.36
C ASP A 47 -2.74 13.64 -1.63
N ILE A 48 -3.59 12.61 -1.72
CA ILE A 48 -4.53 12.38 -2.81
C ILE A 48 -5.90 12.10 -2.20
N GLU A 49 -6.96 12.69 -2.74
CA GLU A 49 -8.30 12.39 -2.29
C GLU A 49 -8.74 10.98 -2.70
N LYS A 50 -9.56 10.35 -1.86
CA LYS A 50 -10.26 9.09 -2.16
C LYS A 50 -9.34 7.93 -2.58
N SER A 51 -8.12 7.88 -2.07
CA SER A 51 -7.17 6.81 -2.37
C SER A 51 -6.72 6.07 -1.09
N VAL A 52 -6.28 4.83 -1.29
CA VAL A 52 -5.68 3.96 -0.29
C VAL A 52 -4.42 3.38 -0.89
N ARG A 53 -3.34 3.34 -0.11
CA ARG A 53 -2.10 2.67 -0.52
C ARG A 53 -1.86 1.45 0.34
N PHE A 54 -1.33 0.41 -0.27
CA PHE A 54 -0.74 -0.71 0.46
C PHE A 54 0.69 -0.94 -0.01
N ALA A 55 1.48 -1.60 0.82
CA ALA A 55 2.82 -2.00 0.44
C ALA A 55 3.12 -3.42 0.90
N VAL A 56 3.89 -4.13 0.09
CA VAL A 56 4.42 -5.47 0.39
C VAL A 56 5.95 -5.41 0.46
N PRO A 57 6.62 -6.33 1.17
CA PRO A 57 8.07 -6.41 1.13
C PRO A 57 8.57 -6.55 -0.32
N SER A 58 9.62 -5.83 -0.66
CA SER A 58 10.08 -5.71 -2.04
C SER A 58 10.48 -7.08 -2.61
N GLY A 59 10.04 -7.36 -3.83
CA GLY A 59 10.22 -8.65 -4.49
C GLY A 59 9.20 -9.74 -4.10
N GLU A 60 8.27 -9.45 -3.19
CA GLU A 60 7.12 -10.32 -2.97
C GLU A 60 6.03 -10.14 -4.04
N ASP A 61 5.34 -11.24 -4.39
CA ASP A 61 4.24 -11.20 -5.36
C ASP A 61 2.96 -10.54 -4.79
N ALA A 62 2.56 -9.40 -5.34
CA ALA A 62 1.34 -8.69 -4.96
C ALA A 62 0.06 -9.25 -5.64
N SER A 63 0.16 -10.16 -6.60
CA SER A 63 -0.95 -10.59 -7.47
C SER A 63 -2.17 -11.08 -6.69
N LYS A 64 -1.97 -11.91 -5.65
CA LYS A 64 -3.07 -12.39 -4.81
C LYS A 64 -3.81 -11.29 -4.04
N ILE A 65 -3.10 -10.22 -3.66
CA ILE A 65 -3.73 -9.06 -3.00
C ILE A 65 -4.53 -8.28 -4.04
N ILE A 66 -3.98 -8.09 -5.24
CA ILE A 66 -4.64 -7.41 -6.37
C ILE A 66 -5.92 -8.16 -6.77
N GLU A 67 -5.86 -9.48 -6.94
CA GLU A 67 -7.02 -10.32 -7.23
C GLU A 67 -8.10 -10.20 -6.15
N PHE A 68 -7.70 -10.25 -4.87
CA PHE A 68 -8.60 -10.05 -3.74
C PHE A 68 -9.27 -8.67 -3.79
N LEU A 69 -8.49 -7.62 -4.05
CA LEU A 69 -9.00 -6.25 -4.15
C LEU A 69 -9.97 -6.09 -5.31
N ASN A 70 -9.65 -6.62 -6.50
CA ASN A 70 -10.52 -6.57 -7.67
C ASN A 70 -11.83 -7.34 -7.44
N SER A 71 -11.82 -8.41 -6.65
CA SER A 71 -13.06 -9.11 -6.26
C SER A 71 -13.98 -8.29 -5.35
N LEU A 72 -13.42 -7.37 -4.57
CA LEU A 72 -14.15 -6.49 -3.66
C LEU A 72 -14.55 -5.16 -4.31
N LEU A 73 -13.73 -4.68 -5.24
CA LEU A 73 -13.80 -3.38 -5.89
C LEU A 73 -13.60 -3.58 -7.40
N PRO A 74 -14.67 -3.96 -8.15
CA PRO A 74 -14.54 -4.23 -9.58
C PRO A 74 -14.12 -3.03 -10.43
N ASP A 75 -14.31 -1.81 -9.92
CA ASP A 75 -13.90 -0.54 -10.55
C ASP A 75 -12.55 -0.02 -10.02
N ALA A 76 -11.79 -0.84 -9.29
CA ALA A 76 -10.49 -0.43 -8.77
C ALA A 76 -9.40 -0.54 -9.83
N THR A 77 -8.60 0.52 -9.95
CA THR A 77 -7.28 0.51 -10.59
C THR A 77 -6.22 0.43 -9.50
N ILE A 78 -5.27 -0.50 -9.66
CA ILE A 78 -4.20 -0.75 -8.70
C ILE A 78 -2.86 -0.63 -9.42
N GLU A 79 -2.06 0.36 -9.06
CA GLU A 79 -0.80 0.69 -9.73
C GLU A 79 0.38 0.64 -8.77
N LEU A 80 1.51 0.10 -9.23
CA LEU A 80 2.78 0.21 -8.53
C LEU A 80 3.32 1.63 -8.68
N VAL A 81 3.43 2.38 -7.59
CA VAL A 81 3.79 3.81 -7.61
C VAL A 81 5.22 4.08 -7.15
N ARG A 82 5.79 3.19 -6.35
CA ARG A 82 7.18 3.22 -5.88
C ARG A 82 7.66 1.81 -5.55
N GLU A 83 8.93 1.54 -5.82
CA GLU A 83 9.58 0.26 -5.52
C GLU A 83 10.75 0.48 -4.56
N ASN A 84 11.14 -0.60 -3.86
CA ASN A 84 12.35 -0.66 -3.07
C ASN A 84 12.49 0.44 -1.98
N VAL A 85 11.38 0.90 -1.40
CA VAL A 85 11.36 2.00 -0.44
C VAL A 85 11.69 1.49 0.98
N PRO A 86 12.76 1.96 1.63
CA PRO A 86 13.03 1.65 3.03
C PRO A 86 12.08 2.44 3.95
N ASN A 87 11.52 1.78 4.98
CA ASN A 87 10.66 2.41 6.01
C ASN A 87 9.61 3.39 5.44
N PRO A 88 8.71 2.94 4.54
CA PRO A 88 7.85 3.83 3.79
C PRO A 88 6.76 4.46 4.67
N VAL A 89 6.43 5.73 4.36
CA VAL A 89 5.19 6.40 4.77
C VAL A 89 4.22 6.36 3.60
N LEU A 90 3.09 5.68 3.75
CA LEU A 90 2.16 5.46 2.64
C LEU A 90 1.15 6.61 2.50
N SER A 91 0.82 7.31 3.58
CA SER A 91 -0.14 8.41 3.56
C SER A 91 0.29 9.59 2.69
N LYS A 92 1.59 9.78 2.45
CA LYS A 92 2.12 10.90 1.66
C LYS A 92 3.43 10.54 0.94
N LEU A 93 3.38 10.22 -0.35
CA LEU A 93 4.54 9.65 -1.08
C LEU A 93 5.77 10.57 -1.11
N LYS A 94 5.57 11.89 -1.13
CA LYS A 94 6.69 12.84 -1.11
C LYS A 94 7.56 12.71 0.15
N VAL A 95 7.03 12.17 1.25
CA VAL A 95 7.80 11.93 2.50
C VAL A 95 8.85 10.84 2.29
N ASN A 96 8.72 10.00 1.27
CA ASN A 96 9.67 8.92 0.98
C ASN A 96 10.86 9.37 0.10
N ILE A 97 11.00 10.68 -0.15
CA ILE A 97 12.12 11.24 -0.92
C ILE A 97 13.17 11.72 0.09
N GLU A 98 14.30 11.00 0.17
CA GLU A 98 15.36 11.26 1.15
C GLU A 98 15.91 12.69 1.05
N ASP A 99 16.11 13.20 -0.17
CA ASP A 99 16.63 14.55 -0.44
C ASP A 99 15.79 15.70 0.15
N ARG A 100 14.55 15.43 0.56
CA ARG A 100 13.69 16.44 1.20
C ARG A 100 14.04 16.68 2.67
N TYR A 101 14.92 15.88 3.24
CA TYR A 101 15.31 15.98 4.63
C TYR A 101 16.72 16.54 4.75
N THR A 102 16.85 17.60 5.53
CA THR A 102 18.15 18.10 5.99
C THR A 102 18.32 17.60 7.42
N ILE A 103 18.75 16.34 7.57
CA ILE A 103 18.99 15.69 8.87
C ILE A 103 20.49 15.76 9.17
#